data_AF-A0A9P5JC75-F1
#
_entry.id   AF-A0A9P5JC75-F1
#
_cell.length_a   1.000
_cell.length_b   1.000
_cell.length_c   1.000
_cell.angle_alpha   90.00
_cell.angle_beta   90.00
_cell.angle_gamma   90.00
#
_symmetry.space_group_name_H-M   'P 1'
#
loop_
_entity.id
_entity.type
_entity.pdbx_description
1 polymer ?
#
loop_
_entity_poly.entity_id
_entity_poly.type
_entity_poly.pdbx_seq_one_letter_code
_entity_poly.pdbx_strand_id
1 'polypeptide(L)'
;MDYSLQPVPHVNLMMDTFIANSNVEDLRAVVRALLVSGPPNTSPASSTAGSPRLSSTSDLASSIPDADPIFSPQAHDLLTRARALFGAGLGLESLPLLTVLIRGTSTLRWSEDGGFVDSLAVLDGDISQAIQSATEEITQQVLALQLALSDLRAALKSCESEVVSWGGEFPFERGMLNVDWLEQSDLWIKNMVIVA
;
A
#
# COMPACT_ATOMS: atom_id res chain seq x y z
N MET A 1 -3.28 49.13 13.50
CA MET A 1 -3.74 47.80 13.06
C MET A 1 -3.04 46.80 13.96
N ASP A 2 -3.76 46.30 14.96
CA ASP A 2 -3.25 45.30 15.90
C ASP A 2 -3.19 43.93 15.21
N TYR A 3 -1.99 43.36 15.16
CA TYR A 3 -1.82 41.93 14.89
C TYR A 3 -2.07 41.18 16.20
N SER A 4 -3.30 40.74 16.38
CA SER A 4 -3.63 39.79 17.45
C SER A 4 -2.97 38.45 17.13
N LEU A 5 -1.82 38.18 17.74
CA LEU A 5 -1.26 36.83 17.83
C LEU A 5 -2.29 35.97 18.56
N GLN A 6 -2.92 35.01 17.86
CA GLN A 6 -3.72 34.00 18.54
C GLN A 6 -2.80 33.22 19.50
N PRO A 7 -3.12 33.14 20.80
CA PRO A 7 -2.38 32.29 21.72
C PRO A 7 -2.47 30.85 21.24
N VAL A 8 -1.34 30.15 21.18
CA VAL A 8 -1.32 28.70 20.95
C VAL A 8 -2.21 28.08 22.04
N PRO A 9 -3.23 27.25 21.70
CA PRO A 9 -4.07 26.64 22.70
C PRO A 9 -3.19 25.89 23.69
N HIS A 10 -3.47 26.05 25.00
CA HIS A 10 -2.68 25.44 26.07
C HIS A 10 -2.44 23.96 25.77
N VAL A 11 -1.18 23.60 25.52
CA VAL A 11 -0.80 22.20 25.36
C VAL A 11 -1.10 21.54 26.70
N ASN A 12 -1.97 20.52 26.68
CA ASN A 12 -2.43 19.89 27.91
C ASN A 12 -1.26 19.08 28.49
N LEU A 13 -0.62 19.64 29.52
CA LEU A 13 0.54 19.06 30.19
C LEU A 13 0.28 17.62 30.67
N MET A 14 -0.99 17.26 30.96
CA MET A 14 -1.38 15.89 31.31
C MET A 14 -1.35 14.95 30.11
N MET A 15 -1.72 15.44 28.92
CA MET A 15 -1.60 14.69 27.68
C MET A 15 -0.12 14.54 27.28
N ASP A 16 0.71 15.58 27.45
CA ASP A 16 2.15 15.47 27.18
C ASP A 16 2.83 14.46 28.11
N THR A 17 2.46 14.46 29.39
CA THR A 17 2.96 13.49 30.37
C THR A 17 2.51 12.07 30.01
N PHE A 18 1.26 11.90 29.57
CA PHE A 18 0.78 10.62 29.07
C PHE A 18 1.56 10.17 27.83
N ILE A 19 1.75 11.02 26.82
CA ILE A 19 2.49 10.68 25.59
C ILE A 19 3.94 10.30 25.91
N ALA A 20 4.60 11.06 26.78
CA ALA A 20 6.01 10.83 27.14
C ALA A 20 6.24 9.53 27.91
N ASN A 21 5.23 9.00 28.59
CA ASN A 21 5.31 7.79 29.42
C ASN A 21 4.55 6.58 28.84
N SER A 22 3.83 6.76 27.74
CA SER A 22 3.10 5.68 27.07
C SER A 22 4.05 4.84 26.23
N ASN A 23 3.85 3.53 26.23
CA ASN A 23 4.52 2.69 25.24
C ASN A 23 3.83 2.82 23.86
N VAL A 24 4.48 2.32 22.81
CA VAL A 24 3.95 2.43 21.45
C VAL A 24 2.59 1.73 21.30
N GLU A 25 2.32 0.66 22.05
CA GLU A 25 1.05 -0.04 21.99
C GLU A 25 -0.09 0.73 22.67
N ASP A 26 0.20 1.41 23.78
CA ASP A 26 -0.76 2.31 24.44
C ASP A 26 -1.14 3.48 23.51
N LEU A 27 -0.16 4.08 22.83
CA LEU A 27 -0.40 5.14 21.85
C LEU A 27 -1.24 4.64 20.67
N ARG A 28 -0.95 3.43 20.15
CA ARG A 28 -1.76 2.81 19.09
C ARG A 28 -3.18 2.53 19.56
N ALA A 29 -3.38 2.04 20.78
CA ALA A 29 -4.69 1.77 21.34
C ALA A 29 -5.53 3.05 21.44
N VAL A 30 -4.93 4.15 21.91
CA VAL A 30 -5.59 5.46 21.98
C VAL A 30 -5.91 6.00 20.58
N VAL A 31 -4.97 5.91 19.63
CA VAL A 31 -5.23 6.33 18.23
C VAL A 31 -6.36 5.51 17.60
N ARG A 32 -6.38 4.19 17.78
CA ARG A 32 -7.48 3.33 17.31
C ARG A 32 -8.81 3.72 17.96
N ALA A 33 -8.82 3.95 19.27
CA ALA A 33 -10.03 4.37 19.98
C ALA A 33 -10.55 5.73 19.46
N LEU A 34 -9.66 6.67 19.15
CA LEU A 34 -10.00 7.97 18.55
C LEU A 34 -10.52 7.83 17.11
N LEU A 35 -9.95 6.92 16.31
CA LEU A 35 -10.44 6.64 14.96
C LEU A 35 -11.83 5.97 14.97
N VAL A 36 -12.10 5.10 15.95
CA VAL A 36 -13.41 4.43 16.12
C VAL A 36 -14.49 5.37 16.68
N SER A 37 -14.10 6.33 17.53
CA SER A 37 -15.04 7.26 18.19
C SER A 37 -15.16 8.63 17.52
N GLY A 38 -14.32 8.91 16.53
CA GLY A 38 -14.28 10.18 15.81
C GLY A 38 -15.36 10.30 14.72
N PRO A 39 -15.71 11.53 14.28
CA PRO A 39 -16.52 11.73 13.09
C PRO A 39 -15.81 11.13 11.86
N PRO A 40 -16.55 10.61 10.85
CA PRO A 40 -16.02 9.77 9.76
C PRO A 40 -15.01 10.44 8.80
N ASN A 41 -14.54 11.66 9.07
CA ASN A 41 -13.79 12.50 8.11
C ASN A 41 -12.38 12.93 8.59
N THR A 42 -11.75 12.25 9.56
CA THR A 42 -10.43 12.65 10.10
C THR A 42 -9.21 12.09 9.35
N SER A 43 -9.39 11.30 8.29
CA SER A 43 -8.28 10.59 7.60
C SER A 43 -7.36 11.39 6.64
N PRO A 44 -7.70 12.54 6.01
CA PRO A 44 -6.90 13.02 4.88
C PRO A 44 -5.70 13.93 5.24
N ALA A 45 -5.41 14.19 6.52
CA ALA A 45 -4.44 15.24 6.90
C ALA A 45 -2.96 14.79 7.02
N SER A 46 -2.61 13.55 6.64
CA SER A 46 -1.27 12.97 6.88
C SER A 46 -0.65 12.30 5.65
N SER A 47 -0.67 12.92 4.48
CA SER A 47 0.02 12.37 3.31
C SER A 47 0.42 13.45 2.32
N THR A 48 1.51 14.16 2.64
CA THR A 48 2.28 14.87 1.61
C THR A 48 3.76 14.72 1.93
N ALA A 49 4.42 13.75 1.28
CA ALA A 49 5.84 13.86 0.94
C ALA A 49 6.32 12.70 0.06
N GLY A 50 6.84 13.06 -1.12
CA GLY A 50 7.92 12.37 -1.82
C GLY A 50 7.52 11.14 -2.61
N SER A 51 7.24 11.28 -3.90
CA SER A 51 7.36 10.15 -4.84
C SER A 51 8.86 9.84 -4.99
N PRO A 52 9.39 8.68 -4.57
CA PRO A 52 10.77 8.34 -4.88
C PRO A 52 10.85 8.04 -6.38
N ARG A 53 11.65 8.84 -7.10
CA ARG A 53 12.08 8.50 -8.45
C ARG A 53 13.02 7.28 -8.36
N LEU A 54 12.44 6.08 -8.34
CA LEU A 54 13.18 4.83 -8.48
C LEU A 54 13.56 4.70 -9.95
N SER A 55 14.86 4.87 -10.22
CA SER A 55 15.39 4.92 -11.59
C SER A 55 15.77 3.55 -12.14
N SER A 56 15.74 2.49 -11.32
CA SER A 56 16.10 1.12 -11.72
C SER A 56 15.32 0.08 -10.92
N THR A 57 14.62 -0.85 -11.60
CA THR A 57 14.01 -2.04 -10.99
C THR A 57 15.05 -2.95 -10.31
N SER A 58 16.31 -2.87 -10.74
CA SER A 58 17.46 -3.61 -10.18
C SER A 58 17.83 -3.23 -8.75
N ASP A 59 17.32 -2.13 -8.20
CA ASP A 59 17.66 -1.67 -6.83
C ASP A 59 16.69 -2.22 -5.77
N LEU A 60 15.60 -2.89 -6.18
CA LEU A 60 14.55 -3.37 -5.28
C LEU A 60 14.83 -4.76 -4.70
N ALA A 61 15.74 -5.51 -5.29
CA ALA A 61 16.22 -6.76 -4.75
C ALA A 61 17.67 -6.99 -5.14
N SER A 62 18.45 -7.55 -4.22
CA SER A 62 19.80 -8.02 -4.52
C SER A 62 19.72 -9.47 -4.97
N SER A 63 20.16 -9.76 -6.19
CA SER A 63 20.47 -11.13 -6.62
C SER A 63 21.98 -11.32 -6.51
N ILE A 64 22.40 -12.15 -5.56
CA ILE A 64 23.77 -12.67 -5.50
C ILE A 64 23.77 -13.93 -6.37
N PRO A 65 24.79 -14.15 -7.24
CA PRO A 65 24.88 -15.39 -8.01
C PRO A 65 24.80 -16.61 -7.08
N ASP A 66 23.95 -17.57 -7.41
CA ASP A 66 23.64 -18.80 -6.64
C ASP A 66 22.93 -18.61 -5.28
N ALA A 67 22.36 -17.44 -4.98
CA ALA A 67 21.53 -17.25 -3.80
C ALA A 67 20.12 -16.78 -4.17
N ASP A 68 19.15 -17.15 -3.33
CA ASP A 68 17.80 -16.62 -3.45
C ASP A 68 17.79 -15.09 -3.32
N PRO A 69 16.97 -14.38 -4.11
CA PRO A 69 16.84 -12.94 -4.00
C PRO A 69 16.39 -12.53 -2.60
N ILE A 70 16.77 -11.33 -2.20
CA ILE A 70 16.29 -10.70 -0.97
C ILE A 70 15.82 -9.30 -1.32
N PHE A 71 14.70 -8.89 -0.75
CA PHE A 71 14.26 -7.50 -0.86
C PHE A 71 15.32 -6.56 -0.31
N SER A 72 15.61 -5.51 -1.06
CA SER A 72 16.53 -4.48 -0.58
C SER A 72 15.87 -3.68 0.55
N PRO A 73 16.66 -2.95 1.35
CA PRO A 73 16.11 -2.02 2.34
C PRO A 73 15.12 -1.02 1.73
N GLN A 74 15.35 -0.60 0.48
CA GLN A 74 14.47 0.32 -0.25
C GLN A 74 13.12 -0.33 -0.58
N ALA A 75 13.10 -1.62 -0.94
CA ALA A 75 11.85 -2.34 -1.12
C ALA A 75 11.07 -2.48 0.20
N HIS A 76 11.75 -2.69 1.31
CA HIS A 76 11.12 -2.68 2.64
C HIS A 76 10.55 -1.30 3.03
N ASP A 77 11.23 -0.22 2.68
CA ASP A 77 10.73 1.14 2.90
C ASP A 77 9.45 1.40 2.08
N LEU A 78 9.41 0.95 0.83
CA LEU A 78 8.21 1.02 -0.02
C LEU A 78 7.04 0.21 0.54
N LEU A 79 7.29 -1.02 0.97
CA LEU A 79 6.27 -1.86 1.62
C LEU A 79 5.71 -1.20 2.87
N THR A 80 6.60 -0.67 3.73
CA THR A 80 6.20 0.02 4.96
C THR A 80 5.33 1.24 4.65
N ARG A 81 5.70 2.00 3.63
CA ARG A 81 4.91 3.15 3.20
C ARG A 81 3.57 2.76 2.59
N ALA A 82 3.53 1.73 1.74
CA ALA A 82 2.29 1.24 1.16
C ALA A 82 1.31 0.81 2.27
N ARG A 83 1.80 0.07 3.28
CA ARG A 83 1.03 -0.32 4.47
C ARG A 83 0.51 0.86 5.28
N ALA A 84 1.32 1.90 5.44
CA ALA A 84 0.87 3.11 6.12
C ALA A 84 -0.27 3.80 5.35
N LEU A 85 -0.18 3.86 4.02
CA LEU A 85 -1.20 4.47 3.16
C LEU A 85 -2.51 3.68 3.19
N PHE A 86 -2.50 2.39 2.85
CA PHE A 86 -3.74 1.61 2.84
C PHE A 86 -4.32 1.42 4.25
N GLY A 87 -3.48 1.40 5.29
CA GLY A 87 -3.91 1.38 6.68
C GLY A 87 -4.55 2.69 7.16
N ALA A 88 -4.30 3.80 6.47
CA ALA A 88 -4.93 5.09 6.70
C ALA A 88 -6.18 5.34 5.82
N GLY A 89 -6.59 4.35 5.03
CA GLY A 89 -7.69 4.48 4.06
C GLY A 89 -7.31 5.18 2.76
N LEU A 90 -6.01 5.35 2.48
CA LEU A 90 -5.46 5.91 1.25
C LEU A 90 -5.00 4.78 0.32
N GLY A 91 -5.90 3.82 0.10
CA GLY A 91 -5.59 2.62 -0.69
C GLY A 91 -5.18 2.97 -2.11
N LEU A 92 -5.81 3.98 -2.74
CA LEU A 92 -5.50 4.39 -4.10
C LEU A 92 -4.06 4.91 -4.24
N GLU A 93 -3.55 5.64 -3.25
CA GLU A 93 -2.17 6.14 -3.22
C GLU A 93 -1.15 5.01 -2.99
N SER A 94 -1.57 3.89 -2.40
CA SER A 94 -0.68 2.76 -2.11
C SER A 94 -0.43 1.85 -3.33
N LEU A 95 -1.41 1.73 -4.25
CA LEU A 95 -1.33 0.83 -5.41
C LEU A 95 -0.12 1.09 -6.33
N PRO A 96 0.26 2.34 -6.66
CA PRO A 96 1.45 2.60 -7.47
C PRO A 96 2.75 2.11 -6.82
N LEU A 97 2.86 2.17 -5.48
CA LEU A 97 4.06 1.71 -4.77
C LEU A 97 4.20 0.18 -4.88
N LEU A 98 3.10 -0.55 -4.71
CA LEU A 98 3.06 -2.00 -4.86
C LEU A 98 3.31 -2.43 -6.31
N THR A 99 2.80 -1.65 -7.28
CA THR A 99 3.04 -1.89 -8.70
C THR A 99 4.52 -1.81 -9.06
N VAL A 100 5.25 -0.85 -8.48
CA VAL A 100 6.70 -0.73 -8.65
C VAL A 100 7.42 -1.96 -8.09
N LEU A 101 7.01 -2.48 -6.93
CA LEU A 101 7.58 -3.68 -6.33
C LEU A 101 7.37 -4.92 -7.21
N ILE A 102 6.16 -5.13 -7.75
CA ILE A 102 5.85 -6.26 -8.65
C ILE A 102 6.72 -6.20 -9.92
N ARG A 103 6.92 -5.01 -10.48
CA ARG A 103 7.83 -4.85 -11.64
C ARG A 103 9.26 -5.18 -11.26
N GLY A 104 9.70 -4.79 -10.07
CA GLY A 104 11.01 -5.16 -9.53
C GLY A 104 11.20 -6.66 -9.35
N THR A 105 10.14 -7.40 -8.98
CA THR A 105 10.22 -8.85 -8.80
C THR A 105 10.20 -9.61 -10.12
N SER A 106 9.57 -9.08 -11.17
CA SER A 106 9.42 -9.77 -12.47
C SER A 106 10.74 -10.18 -13.13
N THR A 107 11.85 -9.48 -12.85
CA THR A 107 13.17 -9.79 -13.42
C THR A 107 13.99 -10.77 -12.59
N LEU A 108 13.45 -11.22 -11.46
CA LEU A 108 14.15 -12.09 -10.52
C LEU A 108 13.75 -13.55 -10.74
N ARG A 109 14.64 -14.45 -10.37
CA ARG A 109 14.38 -15.88 -10.27
C ARG A 109 14.62 -16.29 -8.83
N TRP A 110 13.75 -17.12 -8.28
CA TRP A 110 13.80 -17.57 -6.90
C TRP A 110 13.53 -19.07 -6.83
N SER A 111 14.02 -19.70 -5.77
CA SER A 111 13.69 -21.06 -5.38
C SER A 111 12.32 -21.10 -4.72
N GLU A 112 11.52 -22.13 -5.02
CA GLU A 112 10.23 -22.39 -4.35
C GLU A 112 10.41 -22.67 -2.85
N ASP A 113 11.53 -23.28 -2.48
CA ASP A 113 11.91 -23.54 -1.07
C ASP A 113 12.65 -22.35 -0.42
N GLY A 114 12.80 -21.24 -1.15
CA GLY A 114 13.56 -20.07 -0.75
C GLY A 114 12.77 -19.10 0.13
N GLY A 115 13.45 -18.41 1.05
CA GLY A 115 12.82 -17.38 1.90
C GLY A 115 12.28 -16.16 1.14
N PHE A 116 12.59 -16.04 -0.15
CA PHE A 116 12.02 -14.99 -1.00
C PHE A 116 10.53 -15.22 -1.27
N VAL A 117 10.09 -16.48 -1.36
CA VAL A 117 8.67 -16.83 -1.58
C VAL A 117 7.80 -16.32 -0.44
N ASP A 118 8.27 -16.42 0.81
CA ASP A 118 7.57 -15.85 1.97
C ASP A 118 7.38 -14.33 1.83
N SER A 119 8.41 -13.64 1.33
CA SER A 119 8.36 -12.19 1.11
C SER A 119 7.39 -11.82 -0.01
N LEU A 120 7.32 -12.62 -1.07
CA LEU A 120 6.37 -12.46 -2.17
C LEU A 120 4.93 -12.73 -1.72
N ALA A 121 4.71 -13.75 -0.88
CA ALA A 121 3.40 -14.05 -0.31
C ALA A 121 2.89 -12.91 0.60
N VAL A 122 3.80 -12.28 1.36
CA VAL A 122 3.48 -11.08 2.15
C VAL A 122 3.10 -9.90 1.22
N LEU A 123 3.85 -9.69 0.14
CA LEU A 123 3.52 -8.66 -0.87
C LEU A 123 2.16 -8.94 -1.53
N ASP A 124 1.82 -10.19 -1.86
CA ASP A 124 0.49 -10.57 -2.38
C ASP A 124 -0.64 -10.25 -1.40
N GLY A 125 -0.39 -10.49 -0.11
CA GLY A 125 -1.28 -10.07 0.98
C GLY A 125 -1.49 -8.56 1.02
N ASP A 126 -0.41 -7.77 0.92
CA ASP A 126 -0.46 -6.31 0.91
C ASP A 126 -1.20 -5.77 -0.32
N ILE A 127 -1.03 -6.38 -1.51
CA ILE A 127 -1.79 -6.04 -2.73
C ILE A 127 -3.29 -6.21 -2.48
N SER A 128 -3.70 -7.32 -1.88
CA SER A 128 -5.09 -7.57 -1.55
C SER A 128 -5.67 -6.52 -0.59
N GLN A 129 -4.91 -6.12 0.44
CA GLN A 129 -5.33 -5.09 1.40
C GLN A 129 -5.41 -3.69 0.76
N ALA A 130 -4.45 -3.35 -0.11
CA ALA A 130 -4.45 -2.10 -0.84
C ALA A 130 -5.65 -1.98 -1.78
N ILE A 131 -5.99 -3.05 -2.50
CA ILE A 131 -7.18 -3.10 -3.37
C ILE A 131 -8.45 -2.89 -2.53
N GLN A 132 -8.60 -3.62 -1.42
CA GLN A 132 -9.76 -3.48 -0.54
C GLN A 132 -9.89 -2.02 -0.02
N SER A 133 -8.79 -1.47 0.52
CA SER A 133 -8.74 -0.09 1.01
C SER A 133 -9.10 0.91 -0.10
N ALA A 134 -8.58 0.71 -1.31
CA ALA A 134 -8.87 1.57 -2.46
C ALA A 134 -10.34 1.49 -2.90
N THR A 135 -10.97 0.31 -2.77
CA THR A 135 -12.41 0.17 -3.05
C THR A 135 -13.29 0.84 -2.00
N GLU A 136 -12.88 0.85 -0.74
CA GLU A 136 -13.58 1.54 0.35
C GLU A 136 -13.41 3.07 0.27
N GLU A 137 -12.29 3.55 -0.30
CA GLU A 137 -12.02 4.97 -0.55
C GLU A 137 -12.93 5.58 -1.64
N ILE A 138 -13.55 4.76 -2.50
CA ILE A 138 -14.31 5.22 -3.68
C ILE A 138 -15.59 5.93 -3.27
N THR A 139 -15.46 7.25 -3.15
CA THR A 139 -16.59 8.16 -3.11
C THR A 139 -16.63 9.03 -4.36
N GLN A 140 -15.50 9.39 -4.97
CA GLN A 140 -15.45 10.25 -6.16
C GLN A 140 -14.30 9.97 -7.17
N GLN A 141 -13.42 9.00 -6.91
CA GLN A 141 -12.18 8.79 -7.67
C GLN A 141 -12.18 7.53 -8.56
N VAL A 142 -13.32 7.19 -9.14
CA VAL A 142 -13.51 5.96 -9.95
C VAL A 142 -12.49 5.84 -11.08
N LEU A 143 -12.27 6.91 -11.85
CA LEU A 143 -11.32 6.88 -12.98
C LEU A 143 -9.88 6.63 -12.51
N ALA A 144 -9.49 7.25 -11.39
CA ALA A 144 -8.15 7.09 -10.84
C ALA A 144 -7.93 5.66 -10.33
N LEU A 145 -8.94 5.05 -9.70
CA LEU A 145 -8.90 3.62 -9.37
C LEU A 145 -8.76 2.76 -10.63
N GLN A 146 -9.58 2.98 -11.65
CA GLN A 146 -9.52 2.18 -12.88
C GLN A 146 -8.12 2.22 -13.52
N LEU A 147 -7.51 3.40 -13.56
CA LEU A 147 -6.14 3.56 -14.06
C LEU A 147 -5.13 2.81 -13.18
N ALA A 148 -5.23 2.94 -11.85
CA ALA A 148 -4.33 2.27 -10.92
C ALA A 148 -4.47 0.73 -10.98
N LEU A 149 -5.69 0.21 -11.05
CA LEU A 149 -5.96 -1.22 -11.19
C LEU A 149 -5.50 -1.75 -12.55
N SER A 150 -5.70 -1.01 -13.64
CA SER A 150 -5.21 -1.40 -14.96
C SER A 150 -3.68 -1.47 -15.00
N ASP A 151 -2.98 -0.53 -14.37
CA ASP A 151 -1.52 -0.52 -14.30
C ASP A 151 -0.98 -1.67 -13.42
N LEU A 152 -1.64 -1.92 -12.29
CA LEU A 152 -1.37 -3.05 -11.42
C LEU A 152 -1.58 -4.38 -12.16
N ARG A 153 -2.69 -4.53 -12.90
CA ARG A 153 -2.98 -5.72 -13.70
C ARG A 153 -1.91 -5.98 -14.74
N ALA A 154 -1.47 -4.93 -15.43
CA ALA A 154 -0.42 -5.03 -16.43
C ALA A 154 0.90 -5.51 -15.80
N ALA A 155 1.26 -4.98 -14.61
CA ALA A 155 2.45 -5.42 -13.88
C ALA A 155 2.36 -6.90 -13.44
N LEU A 156 1.20 -7.31 -12.90
CA LEU A 156 0.96 -8.69 -12.48
C LEU A 156 1.06 -9.67 -13.67
N LYS A 157 0.44 -9.34 -14.81
CA LYS A 157 0.50 -10.19 -16.02
C LYS A 157 1.89 -10.26 -16.62
N SER A 158 2.62 -9.15 -16.60
CA SER A 158 4.02 -9.15 -17.02
C SER A 158 4.85 -10.05 -16.11
N CYS A 159 4.66 -9.96 -14.80
CA CYS A 159 5.36 -10.81 -13.85
C CYS A 159 5.00 -12.29 -14.03
N GLU A 160 3.72 -12.62 -14.21
CA GLU A 160 3.26 -13.99 -14.49
C GLU A 160 3.93 -14.56 -15.74
N SER A 161 3.93 -13.80 -16.84
CA SER A 161 4.59 -14.23 -18.08
C SER A 161 6.08 -14.48 -17.90
N GLU A 162 6.78 -13.61 -17.17
CA GLU A 162 8.21 -13.78 -16.88
C GLU A 162 8.46 -15.01 -16.00
N VAL A 163 7.69 -15.19 -14.94
CA VAL A 163 7.81 -16.33 -14.00
C VAL A 163 7.57 -17.67 -14.70
N VAL A 164 6.51 -17.76 -15.49
CA VAL A 164 6.20 -18.94 -16.29
C VAL A 164 7.31 -19.23 -17.31
N SER A 165 7.97 -18.21 -17.86
CA SER A 165 9.01 -18.39 -18.89
C SER A 165 10.24 -19.15 -18.39
N TRP A 166 10.58 -19.04 -17.10
CA TRP A 166 11.66 -19.80 -16.48
C TRP A 166 11.18 -21.01 -15.67
N GLY A 167 9.88 -21.29 -15.70
CA GLY A 167 9.27 -22.47 -15.08
C GLY A 167 8.98 -22.32 -13.59
N GLY A 168 8.88 -21.10 -13.07
CA GLY A 168 8.51 -20.84 -11.68
C GLY A 168 7.00 -20.79 -11.45
N GLU A 169 6.62 -20.82 -10.17
CA GLU A 169 5.24 -20.60 -9.72
C GLU A 169 4.95 -19.11 -9.51
N PHE A 170 3.82 -18.64 -10.05
CA PHE A 170 3.40 -17.25 -9.94
C PHE A 170 2.94 -16.92 -8.50
N PRO A 171 3.56 -15.95 -7.83
CA PRO A 171 3.37 -15.78 -6.39
C PRO A 171 2.23 -14.82 -6.01
N PHE A 172 1.60 -14.14 -6.98
CA PHE A 172 0.62 -13.08 -6.74
C PHE A 172 -0.82 -13.48 -7.14
N GLU A 173 -1.18 -14.73 -6.88
CA GLU A 173 -2.48 -15.28 -7.28
C GLU A 173 -3.65 -14.51 -6.65
N ARG A 174 -3.57 -14.16 -5.36
CA ARG A 174 -4.68 -13.49 -4.66
C ARG A 174 -4.85 -12.06 -5.17
N GLY A 175 -3.75 -11.35 -5.36
CA GLY A 175 -3.73 -10.02 -5.95
C GLY A 175 -4.34 -10.02 -7.34
N MET A 176 -3.94 -10.96 -8.21
CA MET A 176 -4.50 -11.10 -9.56
C MET A 176 -6.01 -11.40 -9.53
N LEU A 177 -6.44 -12.37 -8.70
CA LEU A 177 -7.85 -12.72 -8.57
C LEU A 177 -8.71 -11.53 -8.13
N ASN A 178 -8.23 -10.71 -7.19
CA ASN A 178 -8.94 -9.53 -6.73
C ASN A 178 -9.10 -8.48 -7.84
N VAL A 179 -8.04 -8.20 -8.59
CA VAL A 179 -8.09 -7.28 -9.73
C VAL A 179 -9.05 -7.79 -10.81
N ASP A 180 -8.93 -9.07 -11.17
CA ASP A 180 -9.77 -9.71 -12.18
C ASP A 180 -11.24 -9.74 -11.77
N TRP A 181 -11.53 -9.99 -10.49
CA TRP A 181 -12.88 -9.96 -9.95
C TRP A 181 -13.50 -8.57 -10.03
N LEU A 182 -12.74 -7.51 -9.71
CA LEU A 182 -13.22 -6.13 -9.80
C LEU A 182 -13.49 -5.67 -11.24
N GLU A 183 -12.69 -6.10 -12.21
CA GLU A 183 -12.91 -5.77 -13.62
C GLU A 183 -14.10 -6.53 -14.21
N GLN A 184 -14.27 -7.82 -13.88
CA GLN A 184 -15.43 -8.60 -14.32
C GLN A 184 -16.73 -8.09 -13.69
N SER A 185 -16.62 -7.60 -12.46
CA SER A 185 -17.74 -7.06 -11.71
C SER A 185 -18.09 -5.63 -12.13
N ASP A 186 -17.77 -5.17 -13.34
CA ASP A 186 -18.07 -3.86 -13.98
C ASP A 186 -19.47 -3.24 -13.66
N LEU A 187 -20.38 -4.05 -13.11
CA LEU A 187 -21.62 -3.70 -12.41
C LEU A 187 -21.46 -2.93 -11.07
N TRP A 188 -20.42 -3.15 -10.26
CA TRP A 188 -20.23 -2.51 -8.96
C TRP A 188 -19.89 -1.02 -9.10
N ILE A 189 -19.04 -0.67 -10.08
CA ILE A 189 -18.71 0.72 -10.42
C ILE A 189 -19.94 1.44 -10.99
N LYS A 190 -20.65 0.79 -11.93
CA LYS A 190 -21.87 1.35 -12.54
C LYS A 190 -22.97 1.59 -11.50
N ASN A 191 -23.10 0.72 -10.50
CA ASN A 191 -24.08 0.89 -9.42
C ASN A 191 -23.72 2.01 -8.43
N MET A 192 -22.44 2.34 -8.22
CA MET A 192 -22.06 3.48 -7.36
C MET A 192 -22.24 4.84 -8.05
N VAL A 193 -22.02 4.94 -9.36
CA VAL A 193 -22.24 6.19 -10.13
C VAL A 193 -23.73 6.58 -10.22
N ILE A 194 -24.65 5.63 -10.02
CA ILE A 194 -26.11 5.87 -10.09
C ILE A 194 -26.67 6.38 -8.75
N VAL A 195 -25.93 6.28 -7.64
CA VAL A 195 -26.41 6.58 -6.28
C VAL A 195 -25.78 7.87 -5.70
N ALA A 196 -24.90 8.55 -6.45
CA ALA A 196 -24.35 9.87 -6.12
C ALA A 196 -25.06 10.99 -6.90
#